data_AF-C5A573-F1
#
_entry.id   AF-C5A573-F1
#
_cell.length_a   1.000
_cell.length_b   1.000
_cell.length_c   1.000
_cell.angle_alpha   90.00
_cell.angle_beta   90.00
_cell.angle_gamma   90.00
#
_symmetry.space_group_name_H-M   'P 1'
#
loop_
_entity.id
_entity.type
_entity.pdbx_description
1 polymer ?
#
loop_
_entity_poly.entity_id
_entity_poly.type
_entity_poly.pdbx_seq_one_letter_code
_entity_poly.pdbx_strand_id
1 'polypeptide(L)'
;MIYLGEYIFELDGNIINVHYNNIPLKDTNCPEFIGNWKGTVSVPLNDFVQDVLSLSKKYIEEIAPVEAKILVELGEKEEVIAAKLALLRRLRRRVEFSEV
;
A
#
# COMPACT_ATOMS: atom_id res chain seq x y z
N MET A 1 -17.06 -4.66 6.74
CA MET A 1 -15.90 -3.89 7.24
C MET A 1 -14.72 -4.84 7.28
N ILE A 2 -13.77 -4.73 6.35
CA ILE A 2 -12.53 -5.51 6.39
C ILE A 2 -11.61 -4.76 7.34
N TYR A 3 -11.37 -5.30 8.53
CA TYR A 3 -10.44 -4.72 9.49
C TYR A 3 -9.03 -5.05 9.01
N LEU A 4 -8.42 -4.11 8.29
CA LEU A 4 -6.99 -4.16 7.98
C LEU A 4 -6.25 -3.89 9.31
N GLY A 5 -5.17 -4.62 9.59
CA GLY A 5 -4.46 -4.55 10.87
C GLY A 5 -4.05 -3.13 11.30
N GLU A 6 -3.75 -2.95 12.57
CA GLU A 6 -3.22 -1.68 13.09
C GLU A 6 -1.71 -1.61 12.82
N TYR A 7 -1.24 -0.49 12.27
CA TYR A 7 0.17 -0.25 11.99
C TYR A 7 0.61 1.08 12.60
N ILE A 8 1.73 1.07 13.32
CA ILE A 8 2.39 2.27 13.84
C ILE A 8 3.81 2.31 13.29
N PHE A 9 4.22 3.47 12.78
CA PHE A 9 5.56 3.70 12.25
C PHE A 9 6.32 4.57 13.24
N GLU A 10 7.40 4.03 13.80
CA GLU A 10 8.37 4.75 14.63
C GLU A 10 9.67 4.92 13.84
N LEU A 11 10.24 6.13 13.85
CA LEU A 11 11.54 6.41 13.25
C LEU A 11 12.59 6.53 14.35
N ASP A 12 13.60 5.65 14.33
CA ASP A 12 14.77 5.70 15.21
C ASP A 12 16.03 5.82 14.37
N GLY A 13 16.62 7.02 14.36
CA GLY A 13 17.73 7.34 13.47
C GLY A 13 17.38 7.13 11.99
N ASN A 14 18.04 6.15 11.36
CA ASN A 14 17.82 5.78 9.96
C ASN A 14 17.07 4.44 9.81
N ILE A 15 16.39 3.98 10.85
CA ILE A 15 15.62 2.74 10.87
C ILE A 15 14.16 3.09 11.13
N ILE A 16 13.26 2.58 10.28
CA ILE A 16 11.82 2.57 10.54
C ILE A 16 11.48 1.26 11.26
N ASN A 17 10.83 1.39 12.41
CA ASN A 17 10.17 0.31 13.13
C ASN A 17 8.69 0.33 12.77
N VAL A 18 8.23 -0.72 12.08
CA VAL A 18 6.81 -0.95 11.76
C VAL A 18 6.24 -1.88 12.81
N HIS A 19 5.51 -1.33 13.76
CA HIS A 19 4.74 -2.11 14.73
C HIS A 19 3.42 -2.49 14.08
N TYR A 20 3.12 -3.78 14.04
CA TYR A 20 1.89 -4.29 13.45
C TYR A 20 1.09 -5.10 14.45
N ASN A 21 -0.23 -5.02 14.32
CA ASN A 21 -1.20 -5.78 15.07
C ASN A 21 -2.33 -6.21 14.12
N ASN A 22 -2.15 -7.36 13.47
CA ASN A 22 -3.07 -7.94 12.51
C ASN A 22 -4.00 -8.94 13.21
N ILE A 23 -5.01 -8.41 13.90
CA ILE A 23 -6.00 -9.21 14.65
C ILE A 23 -6.62 -10.34 13.80
N PRO A 24 -6.98 -10.15 12.51
CA PRO A 24 -7.45 -11.24 11.66
C PRO A 24 -6.52 -12.45 11.56
N LEU A 25 -5.20 -12.27 11.68
CA LEU A 25 -4.23 -13.37 11.63
C LEU A 25 -4.07 -14.10 12.98
N LYS A 26 -4.64 -13.59 14.07
CA LYS A 26 -4.45 -14.16 15.40
C LYS A 26 -4.90 -15.61 15.51
N ASP A 27 -6.02 -15.93 14.88
CA ASP A 27 -6.66 -17.24 14.92
C ASP A 27 -6.48 -18.00 13.59
N THR A 28 -5.40 -17.71 12.86
CA THR A 28 -5.09 -18.36 11.59
C THR A 28 -4.70 -19.83 11.78
N ASN A 29 -5.16 -20.67 10.85
CA ASN A 29 -4.75 -22.08 10.76
C ASN A 29 -3.52 -22.29 9.87
N CYS A 30 -2.97 -21.22 9.27
CA CYS A 30 -1.77 -21.27 8.45
C CYS A 30 -0.52 -21.34 9.34
N PRO A 31 0.24 -22.46 9.35
CA PRO A 31 1.35 -22.69 10.28
C PRO A 31 2.42 -21.59 10.27
N GLU A 32 2.73 -21.02 9.10
CA GLU A 32 3.74 -19.98 8.91
C GLU A 32 3.38 -18.64 9.56
N PHE A 33 2.10 -18.42 9.87
CA PHE A 33 1.60 -17.18 10.48
C PHE A 33 1.22 -17.35 11.97
N ILE A 34 1.31 -18.57 12.52
CA ILE A 34 1.02 -18.81 13.94
C ILE A 34 1.99 -18.00 14.81
N GLY A 35 1.43 -17.14 15.67
CA GLY A 35 2.21 -16.26 16.55
C GLY A 35 2.75 -15.00 15.86
N ASN A 36 2.68 -14.91 14.53
CA ASN A 36 3.20 -13.79 13.72
C ASN A 36 2.12 -12.77 13.36
N TRP A 37 1.09 -12.65 14.20
CA TRP A 37 -0.03 -11.71 13.98
C TRP A 37 0.26 -10.32 14.56
N LYS A 38 1.27 -10.18 15.43
CA LYS A 38 1.74 -8.89 15.94
C LYS A 38 3.25 -8.90 16.13
N GLY A 39 3.87 -7.73 16.04
CA GLY A 39 5.30 -7.59 16.27
C GLY A 39 5.84 -6.27 15.75
N THR A 40 7.17 -6.20 15.65
CA THR A 40 7.87 -5.07 15.06
C THR A 40 8.77 -5.59 13.95
N VAL A 41 8.71 -4.96 12.78
CA VAL A 41 9.68 -5.15 11.71
C VAL A 41 10.53 -3.90 11.62
N SER A 42 11.85 -4.04 11.71
CA SER A 42 12.80 -2.95 11.61
C SER A 42 13.49 -3.00 10.25
N VAL A 43 13.43 -1.90 9.50
CA VAL A 43 14.05 -1.78 8.18
C VAL A 43 14.76 -0.43 8.03
N PRO A 44 15.86 -0.35 7.27
CA PRO A 44 16.45 0.95 6.94
C PRO A 44 15.43 1.86 6.26
N LEU A 45 15.42 3.15 6.63
CA LEU A 45 14.50 4.15 6.07
C LEU A 45 14.62 4.24 4.56
N ASN A 46 15.84 4.22 4.02
CA ASN A 46 16.06 4.29 2.58
C ASN A 46 15.45 3.09 1.85
N ASP A 47 15.65 1.87 2.37
CA ASP A 47 15.11 0.65 1.76
C ASP A 47 13.58 0.68 1.80
N PHE A 48 12.99 1.06 2.94
CA PHE A 48 11.55 1.23 3.08
C PHE A 48 10.97 2.24 2.08
N VAL A 49 11.61 3.40 1.92
CA VAL A 49 11.17 4.43 0.97
C VAL A 49 11.25 3.91 -0.47
N GLN A 50 12.33 3.21 -0.82
CA GLN A 50 12.48 2.62 -2.16
C GLN A 50 11.42 1.57 -2.44
N ASP A 51 11.12 0.70 -1.48
CA ASP A 51 10.06 -0.31 -1.61
C ASP A 51 8.68 0.35 -1.80
N VAL A 52 8.36 1.38 -1.00
CA VAL A 52 7.11 2.13 -1.13
C VAL A 52 6.99 2.82 -2.49
N LEU A 53 8.07 3.45 -2.97
CA LEU A 53 8.09 4.09 -4.29
C LEU A 53 7.91 3.07 -5.42
N SER A 54 8.61 1.94 -5.35
CA SER A 54 8.51 0.84 -6.31
C SER A 54 7.08 0.26 -6.37
N LEU A 55 6.49 -0.02 -5.21
CA LEU A 55 5.10 -0.50 -5.11
C LEU A 55 4.11 0.55 -5.63
N SER A 56 4.32 1.83 -5.32
CA SER A 56 3.48 2.92 -5.81
C SER A 56 3.53 3.03 -7.33
N LYS A 57 4.72 2.95 -7.93
CA LYS A 57 4.91 2.94 -9.38
C LYS A 57 4.19 1.76 -10.02
N LYS A 58 4.42 0.55 -9.52
CA LYS A 58 3.75 -0.67 -9.99
C LYS A 58 2.23 -0.56 -9.92
N TYR A 59 1.69 -0.05 -8.81
CA TYR A 59 0.25 0.15 -8.67
C TYR A 59 -0.28 1.12 -9.74
N ILE A 60 0.38 2.27 -9.93
CA ILE A 60 -0.05 3.30 -10.88
C ILE A 60 0.01 2.81 -12.33
N GLU A 61 1.05 2.05 -12.69
CA GLU A 61 1.31 1.62 -14.07
C GLU A 61 0.53 0.35 -14.45
N GLU A 62 0.41 -0.62 -13.54
CA GLU A 62 -0.13 -1.94 -13.85
C GLU A 62 -1.54 -2.15 -13.29
N ILE A 63 -1.77 -1.79 -12.02
CA ILE A 63 -2.99 -2.18 -11.29
C ILE A 63 -4.11 -1.17 -11.51
N ALA A 64 -3.82 0.12 -11.31
CA ALA A 64 -4.81 1.18 -11.36
C ALA A 64 -5.55 1.30 -12.71
N PRO A 65 -4.90 1.09 -13.88
CA PRO A 65 -5.60 1.05 -15.16
C PRO A 65 -6.59 -0.11 -15.28
N VAL A 66 -6.27 -1.28 -14.70
CA VAL A 66 -7.17 -2.44 -14.68
C VAL A 66 -8.37 -2.15 -13.79
N GLU A 67 -8.15 -1.61 -12.59
CA GLU A 67 -9.25 -1.20 -11.71
C GLU A 67 -10.17 -0.16 -12.35
N ALA A 68 -9.60 0.80 -13.10
CA ALA A 68 -10.41 1.80 -13.81
C ALA A 68 -11.33 1.16 -14.86
N LYS A 69 -10.86 0.14 -15.58
CA LYS A 69 -11.70 -0.63 -16.53
C LYS A 69 -12.83 -1.38 -15.82
N ILE A 70 -12.52 -2.03 -14.69
CA ILE A 70 -13.52 -2.74 -13.88
C ILE A 70 -14.61 -1.78 -13.40
N LEU A 71 -14.24 -0.57 -12.95
CA LEU A 71 -15.23 0.43 -12.52
C LEU A 71 -16.15 0.88 -13.66
N VAL A 72 -15.62 1.01 -14.88
CA VAL A 72 -16.43 1.29 -16.08
C VAL A 72 -17.41 0.13 -16.36
N GLU A 73 -16.93 -1.11 -16.32
CA GLU A 73 -17.75 -2.31 -16.54
C GLU A 73 -18.87 -2.48 -15.50
N LEU A 74 -18.61 -2.08 -14.26
CA LEU A 74 -19.59 -2.09 -13.18
C LEU A 74 -20.62 -0.95 -13.27
N GLY A 75 -20.49 -0.06 -14.26
CA GLY A 75 -21.41 1.06 -14.45
C GLY A 75 -21.24 2.18 -13.42
N GLU A 76 -20.06 2.31 -12.84
CA GLU A 76 -19.79 3.33 -11.82
C GLU A 76 -19.88 4.75 -12.43
N LYS A 77 -20.21 5.74 -11.60
CA LYS A 77 -20.45 7.10 -12.07
C LYS A 77 -19.22 7.67 -12.79
N GLU A 78 -19.45 8.28 -13.95
CA GLU A 78 -18.39 8.87 -14.78
C GLU A 78 -17.53 9.89 -14.02
N GLU A 79 -18.14 10.68 -13.13
CA GLU A 79 -17.45 11.63 -12.26
C GLU A 79 -16.43 10.95 -11.32
N VAL A 80 -16.77 9.78 -10.78
CA VAL A 80 -15.89 9.00 -9.88
C VAL A 80 -14.70 8.44 -10.65
N ILE A 81 -14.96 7.91 -11.85
CA ILE A 81 -13.92 7.37 -12.74
C ILE A 81 -12.98 8.50 -13.18
N ALA A 82 -13.53 9.66 -13.58
CA ALA A 82 -12.76 10.82 -13.98
C ALA A 82 -11.88 11.36 -12.84
N ALA A 83 -12.42 11.46 -11.63
CA ALA A 83 -11.67 11.87 -10.43
C ALA A 83 -10.52 10.91 -10.13
N LYS A 84 -10.76 9.59 -10.20
CA LYS A 84 -9.71 8.57 -9.99
C LYS A 84 -8.60 8.69 -11.03
N LEU A 85 -8.94 8.82 -12.31
CA LEU A 85 -7.95 8.98 -13.39
C LEU A 85 -7.14 10.28 -13.25
N ALA A 86 -7.78 11.38 -12.84
CA ALA A 86 -7.09 12.64 -12.57
C ALA A 86 -6.09 12.52 -11.41
N LEU A 87 -6.48 11.84 -10.34
CA LEU A 87 -5.59 11.56 -9.21
C LEU A 87 -4.39 10.71 -9.64
N LEU A 88 -4.63 9.62 -10.37
CA LEU A 88 -3.56 8.74 -10.86
C LEU A 88 -2.55 9.48 -11.74
N ARG A 89 -3.00 10.36 -12.66
CA ARG A 89 -2.11 11.22 -13.46
C ARG A 89 -1.29 12.18 -12.61
N ARG A 90 -1.84 12.68 -11.49
CA ARG A 90 -1.11 13.55 -10.56
C ARG A 90 -0.07 12.76 -9.76
N LEU A 91 -0.42 11.57 -9.30
CA LEU A 91 0.48 10.69 -8.55
C LEU A 91 1.63 10.21 -9.42
N ARG A 92 1.35 9.79 -10.67
CA ARG A 92 2.39 9.33 -11.60
C ARG A 92 3.50 10.36 -11.78
N ARG A 93 3.13 11.63 -12.03
CA ARG A 93 4.10 12.73 -12.14
C ARG A 93 4.96 12.85 -10.88
N ARG A 94 4.38 12.75 -9.68
CA ARG A 94 5.12 12.89 -8.42
C ARG A 94 6.09 11.74 -8.16
N VAL A 95 5.71 10.52 -8.51
CA VAL A 95 6.60 9.35 -8.41
C VAL A 95 7.75 9.48 -9.41
N GLU A 96 7.47 9.88 -10.65
CA GLU A 96 8.51 10.14 -11.67
C GLU A 96 9.52 11.23 -11.23
N PHE A 97 9.08 12.27 -10.50
CA PHE A 97 9.98 13.32 -9.97
C PHE A 97 10.80 12.91 -8.74
N SER A 98 10.46 11.79 -8.09
CA SER A 98 11.17 11.31 -6.89
C SER A 98 12.35 10.40 -7.23
N GLU A 99 12.57 10.10 -8.52
CA GLU A 99 13.71 9.34 -9.05
C GLU A 99 14.88 10.26 -9.52
N VAL A 100 14.83 11.58 -9.27
CA VAL A 100 15.84 12.59 -9.67
C VAL A 100 16.68 13.08 -8.49
#